data_AF-A0A4R4VMA2-F1
#
_entry.id   AF-A0A4R4VMA2-F1
#
_cell.length_a   1.000
_cell.length_b   1.000
_cell.length_c   1.000
_cell.angle_alpha   90.00
_cell.angle_beta   90.00
_cell.angle_gamma   90.00
#
_symmetry.space_group_name_H-M   'P 1'
#
loop_
_entity.id
_entity.type
_entity.pdbx_description
1 polymer ?
#
loop_
_entity_poly.entity_id
_entity_poly.type
_entity_poly.pdbx_seq_one_letter_code
_entity_poly.pdbx_strand_id
1 'polypeptide(L)' 'MSLAVHACRSLCSWHRTPAQLDGLPLLACRGCGSQWIRSEAWTPIDHTGRIPDDVRAELRQR' A
#
# COMPACT_ATOMS: atom_id res chain seq x y z
N MET A 1 -12.61 7.36 7.70
CA MET A 1 -11.23 7.92 7.65
C MET A 1 -10.76 7.85 6.21
N SER A 2 -10.04 8.86 5.70
CA SER A 2 -9.48 8.86 4.34
C SER A 2 -8.04 8.34 4.34
N LEU A 3 -7.63 7.67 3.25
CA LEU A 3 -6.25 7.23 3.06
C LEU A 3 -5.31 8.41 2.81
N ALA A 4 -4.08 8.31 3.30
CA ALA A 4 -3.00 9.23 2.94
C ALA A 4 -2.36 8.82 1.60
N VAL A 5 -2.25 9.75 0.64
CA VAL A 5 -1.56 9.51 -0.65
C VAL A 5 -0.52 10.61 -0.87
N HIS A 6 0.75 10.23 -0.93
CA HIS A 6 1.88 11.12 -1.17
C HIS A 6 2.59 10.79 -2.49
N ALA A 7 3.13 11.81 -3.14
CA ALA A 7 3.93 11.65 -4.36
C ALA A 7 5.11 10.70 -4.13
N CYS A 8 5.45 9.90 -5.13
CA CYS A 8 6.58 8.99 -5.05
C CYS A 8 7.88 9.79 -4.91
N ARG A 9 8.64 9.53 -3.84
CA ARG A 9 9.96 10.12 -3.60
C ARG A 9 11.10 9.14 -3.91
N SER A 10 10.82 8.06 -4.63
CA SER A 10 11.72 6.91 -4.81
C SER A 10 12.19 6.29 -3.48
N LEU A 11 11.34 6.40 -2.45
CA LEU A 11 11.57 5.84 -1.11
C LEU A 11 10.54 4.75 -0.75
N CYS A 12 9.63 4.41 -1.67
CA CYS A 12 8.50 3.54 -1.35
C CYS A 12 8.96 2.15 -0.88
N SER A 13 8.52 1.78 0.32
CA SER A 13 8.73 0.47 0.94
C SER A 13 7.43 0.09 1.64
N TRP A 14 6.57 -0.63 0.93
CA TRP A 14 5.25 -1.02 1.42
C TRP A 14 5.32 -2.20 2.37
N HIS A 15 4.45 -2.18 3.36
CA HIS A 15 4.30 -3.26 4.34
C HIS A 15 2.88 -3.32 4.85
N ARG A 16 2.49 -4.51 5.32
CA ARG A 16 1.24 -4.70 6.04
C ARG A 16 1.28 -4.05 7.43
N THR A 17 0.17 -3.44 7.82
CA THR A 17 -0.03 -2.93 9.18
C THR A 17 -1.01 -3.82 9.95
N PRO A 18 -1.08 -3.71 11.30
CA PRO A 18 -2.12 -4.36 12.09
C PRO A 18 -3.51 -3.77 11.88
N ALA A 19 -3.62 -2.61 11.23
CA ALA A 19 -4.87 -1.88 11.07
C ALA A 19 -5.68 -2.38 9.85
N GLN A 20 -6.96 -2.02 9.87
CA GLN A 20 -7.88 -2.23 8.76
C GLN A 20 -8.62 -0.93 8.47
N LEU A 21 -9.03 -0.75 7.22
CA LEU A 21 -9.95 0.30 6.78
C LEU A 21 -11.08 -0.37 5.99
N ASP A 22 -12.33 -0.09 6.38
CA ASP A 22 -13.53 -0.70 5.78
C ASP A 22 -13.50 -2.24 5.74
N GLY A 23 -12.92 -2.86 6.79
CA GLY A 23 -12.75 -4.31 6.90
C GLY A 23 -11.65 -4.89 5.99
N LEU A 24 -10.90 -4.05 5.28
CA LEU A 24 -9.80 -4.44 4.41
C LEU A 24 -8.45 -4.21 5.11
N PRO A 25 -7.46 -5.11 4.93
CA PRO A 25 -6.11 -4.91 5.46
C PRO A 25 -5.48 -3.61 4.96
N LEU A 26 -5.02 -2.78 5.89
CA LEU A 26 -4.34 -1.54 5.57
C LEU A 26 -2.85 -1.78 5.37
N LEU A 27 -2.34 -1.42 4.21
CA LEU A 27 -0.90 -1.35 3.94
C LEU A 27 -0.44 0.11 4.05
N ALA A 28 0.78 0.29 4.52
CA ALA A 28 1.40 1.60 4.62
C ALA A 28 2.80 1.57 4.00
N CYS A 29 3.25 2.72 3.52
CA CYS A 29 4.59 2.90 3.01
C CYS A 29 5.50 3.47 4.11
N ARG A 30 6.60 2.79 4.46
CA ARG A 30 7.58 3.31 5.44
C ARG A 30 8.32 4.55 4.94
N GLY A 31 8.47 4.72 3.63
CA GLY A 31 9.27 5.81 3.06
C GLY A 31 8.50 7.11 2.85
N CYS A 32 7.23 7.04 2.43
CA CYS A 32 6.43 8.24 2.16
C CYS A 32 5.18 8.38 3.05
N GLY A 33 4.86 7.38 3.87
CA GLY A 33 3.67 7.42 4.75
C GLY A 33 2.34 7.17 4.02
N SER A 34 2.35 6.97 2.70
CA SER A 34 1.13 6.66 1.95
C SER A 34 0.48 5.38 2.47
N GLN A 35 -0.83 5.31 2.37
CA GLN A 35 -1.65 4.17 2.78
C GLN A 35 -2.43 3.63 1.58
N TRP A 36 -2.74 2.34 1.64
CA TRP A 36 -3.43 1.65 0.57
C TRP A 36 -4.23 0.46 1.09
N ILE A 37 -5.39 0.24 0.48
CA ILE A 37 -6.22 -0.98 0.62
C ILE A 37 -6.54 -1.50 -0.78
N ARG A 38 -6.90 -2.78 -0.87
CA ARG A 38 -7.09 -3.45 -2.17
C ARG A 38 -8.25 -2.96 -3.05
N SER A 39 -9.17 -2.16 -2.51
CA SER A 39 -10.23 -1.51 -3.29
C SER A 39 -9.77 -0.29 -4.07
N GLU A 40 -8.59 0.27 -3.77
CA GLU A 40 -8.02 1.39 -4.50
C GLU A 40 -7.76 1.06 -5.99
N ALA A 41 -7.93 2.04 -6.86
CA ALA A 41 -7.78 1.85 -8.30
C ALA A 41 -6.32 1.73 -8.78
N TRP A 42 -5.36 2.19 -7.97
CA TRP A 42 -3.94 2.17 -8.27
C TRP A 42 -3.22 1.04 -7.53
N THR A 43 -2.08 0.59 -8.06
CA THR A 43 -1.28 -0.47 -7.45
C THR A 43 0.03 0.10 -6.90
N PRO A 44 0.34 -0.09 -5.61
CA PRO A 44 1.60 0.35 -5.04
C PRO A 44 2.80 -0.41 -5.61
N ILE A 45 3.87 0.34 -5.84
CA ILE A 45 5.17 -0.15 -6.31
C ILE A 45 6.23 0.39 -5.35
N ASP A 46 7.20 -0.45 -4.99
CA ASP A 46 8.35 -0.05 -4.20
C ASP A 46 9.34 0.80 -5.02
N HIS A 47 10.29 1.43 -4.34
CA HIS A 47 11.37 2.19 -4.98
C HIS A 47 12.22 1.37 -5.96
N THR A 48 12.14 0.03 -5.89
CA THR A 48 12.83 -0.90 -6.81
C THR A 48 12.09 -1.10 -8.13
N GLY A 49 10.91 -0.49 -8.31
CA GLY A 49 10.06 -0.72 -9.48
C GLY A 49 9.28 -2.05 -9.44
N ARG A 50 9.25 -2.74 -8.29
CA ARG A 50 8.54 -4.01 -8.11
C ARG A 50 7.30 -3.85 -7.25
N ILE A 51 6.26 -4.65 -7.53
CA ILE A 51 5.09 -4.77 -6.65
C ILE A 51 5.51 -5.59 -5.41
N PRO A 52 5.36 -5.05 -4.18
CA PRO A 52 5.78 -5.74 -2.95
C PRO A 52 4.93 -6.95 -2.63
N ASP A 53 5.47 -7.91 -1.87
CA ASP A 53 4.80 -9.20 -1.59
C ASP A 53 3.47 -9.03 -0.86
N ASP A 54 3.41 -8.13 0.11
CA ASP A 54 2.19 -7.80 0.84
C ASP A 54 1.11 -7.23 -0.10
N VAL A 55 1.53 -6.37 -1.04
CA VAL A 55 0.63 -5.80 -2.05
C VAL A 55 0.15 -6.90 -3.01
N ARG A 56 1.07 -7.76 -3.50
CA ARG A 56 0.72 -8.92 -4.34
C ARG A 56 -0.24 -9.88 -3.64
N ALA A 57 -0.09 -10.08 -2.34
CA ALA A 57 -0.98 -10.92 -1.56
C ALA A 57 -2.41 -10.37 -1.54
N GLU A 58 -2.58 -9.06 -1.35
CA GLU A 58 -3.89 -8.42 -1.36
C GLU A 58 -4.50 -8.32 -2.77
N LEU A 59 -3.68 -8.13 -3.82
CA LEU A 59 -4.16 -8.14 -5.20
C LEU A 59 -4.75 -9.49 -5.63
N ARG A 60 -4.31 -10.61 -5.04
CA ARG A 60 -4.90 -11.94 -5.27
C ARG A 60 -6.28 -12.12 -4.64
N GLN A 61 -6.69 -11.20 -3.76
CA GLN A 61 -7.97 -11.22 -3.03
C GLN A 61 -8.99 -10.22 -3.60
N ARG A 62 -8.69 -9.60 -4.74
CA ARG A 62 -9.53 -8.63 -5.44
C ARG A 62 -10.39 -9.32 -6.49
#